data_AF-A0A8J6I519-F1
#
_entry.id   AF-A0A8J6I519-F1
#
_cell.length_a   1.000
_cell.length_b   1.000
_cell.length_c   1.000
_cell.angle_alpha   90.00
_cell.angle_beta   90.00
_cell.angle_gamma   90.00
#
_symmetry.space_group_name_H-M   'P 1'
#
loop_
_entity.id
_entity.type
_entity.pdbx_description
1 polymer ?
#
loop_
_entity_poly.entity_id
_entity_poly.type
_entity_poly.pdbx_seq_one_letter_code
_entity_poly.pdbx_strand_id
1 'polypeptide(L)'
;SGLYLFEGYTYGTAMPVYVEFPKDDGGGIPPGARAAVEKRMFVTTDPPQEGSWHWDSEQAAEYRPREQWIPGTKITVRIGFGGLPLGGGRFGDQDRTANVTIANRTMVLLADNATKTMTVSQDGQQVQSFPISLGKASTPSSYGNMVLMSRERTSRFISRTPGDSYDTVVEYAERLTWGGEYIHAAPWSEEDQGYRNVSHGCINLSTGNAAWLYENSMVGDMIIVRGTENKLAQGNGWTVWDLSWDQVVAGSALRK
;
A
#
# COMPACT_ATOMS: atom_id res chain seq x y z
N SER A 1 16.18 10.68 3.28
CA SER A 1 14.92 9.92 3.45
C SER A 1 14.22 9.79 2.11
N GLY A 2 13.10 9.08 1.99
CA GLY A 2 12.22 9.08 0.82
C GLY A 2 10.85 9.60 1.20
N LEU A 3 10.12 10.21 0.26
CA LEU A 3 8.71 10.56 0.43
C LEU A 3 7.95 9.95 -0.75
N TYR A 4 7.05 9.01 -0.46
CA TYR A 4 6.20 8.37 -1.46
C TYR A 4 4.90 9.17 -1.60
N LEU A 5 5.07 10.42 -2.01
CA LEU A 5 4.00 11.36 -2.33
C LEU A 5 4.61 12.36 -3.32
N PHE A 6 4.14 12.37 -4.56
CA PHE A 6 4.76 13.13 -5.65
C PHE A 6 3.98 14.41 -5.94
N GLU A 7 4.67 15.54 -6.06
CA GLU A 7 4.09 16.87 -6.28
C GLU A 7 3.11 16.87 -7.47
N GLY A 8 1.90 17.38 -7.25
CA GLY A 8 0.88 17.53 -8.30
C GLY A 8 0.11 16.26 -8.65
N TYR A 9 0.42 15.12 -8.03
CA TYR A 9 -0.27 13.86 -8.30
C TYR A 9 -1.65 13.81 -7.64
N THR A 10 -2.51 12.96 -8.20
CA THR A 10 -3.80 12.58 -7.60
C THR A 10 -3.77 11.12 -7.20
N TYR A 11 -4.27 10.81 -6.00
CA TYR A 11 -4.27 9.46 -5.44
C TYR A 11 -5.66 9.02 -4.94
N GLY A 12 -5.84 7.72 -4.76
CA GLY A 12 -7.04 7.16 -4.13
C GLY A 12 -7.18 7.54 -2.64
N THR A 13 -8.36 7.31 -2.09
CA THR A 13 -8.76 7.76 -0.74
C THR A 13 -8.03 7.06 0.40
N ALA A 14 -7.29 5.98 0.13
CA ALA A 14 -6.49 5.26 1.11
C ALA A 14 -4.99 5.58 1.03
N MET A 15 -4.55 6.55 0.22
CA MET A 15 -3.14 6.91 0.13
C MET A 15 -2.58 7.41 1.48
N PRO A 16 -1.64 6.70 2.16
CA PRO A 16 -0.98 7.27 3.32
C PRO A 16 0.12 8.25 2.87
N VAL A 17 0.58 9.10 3.79
CA VAL A 17 1.88 9.76 3.62
C VAL A 17 2.94 8.78 4.11
N TYR A 18 3.77 8.25 3.22
CA TYR A 18 4.81 7.28 3.57
C TYR A 18 6.20 7.93 3.46
N VAL A 19 6.94 7.93 4.57
CA VAL A 19 8.31 8.44 4.67
C VAL A 19 9.27 7.30 4.91
N GLU A 20 10.22 7.13 3.99
CA GLU A 20 11.23 6.08 4.05
C GLU A 20 12.55 6.60 4.63
N PHE A 21 13.25 5.73 5.36
CA PHE A 21 14.58 5.93 5.89
C PHE A 21 15.46 4.75 5.45
N PRO A 22 16.12 4.85 4.29
CA PRO A 22 16.97 3.79 3.78
C PRO A 22 18.06 3.40 4.79
N LYS A 23 18.39 2.10 4.84
CA LYS A 23 19.41 1.55 5.74
C LYS A 23 20.83 1.83 5.28
N ASP A 24 21.00 2.02 3.97
CA ASP A 24 22.31 2.15 3.33
C ASP A 24 23.11 3.36 3.83
N ASP A 25 22.44 4.31 4.50
CA ASP A 25 23.03 5.48 5.16
C ASP A 25 23.27 5.27 6.68
N GLY A 26 23.81 4.11 7.08
CA GLY A 26 24.23 3.88 8.48
C GLY A 26 23.12 3.43 9.44
N GLY A 27 22.08 2.74 8.94
CA GLY A 27 20.99 2.16 9.75
C GLY A 27 19.67 2.95 9.69
N GLY A 28 18.63 2.49 10.39
CA GLY A 28 17.32 3.17 10.45
C GLY A 28 17.26 4.32 11.49
N ILE A 29 16.06 4.80 11.79
CA ILE A 29 15.80 5.77 12.86
C ILE A 29 15.59 5.01 14.18
N PRO A 30 16.52 5.16 15.15
CA PRO A 30 16.41 4.45 16.42
C PRO A 30 15.21 4.96 17.23
N PRO A 31 14.56 4.11 18.06
CA PRO A 31 13.35 4.49 18.81
C PRO A 31 13.49 5.80 19.61
N GLY A 32 14.64 6.03 20.26
CA GLY A 32 14.90 7.24 21.04
C GLY A 32 14.99 8.54 20.22
N ALA A 33 15.17 8.46 18.90
CA ALA A 33 15.23 9.62 18.01
C ALA A 33 13.89 9.93 17.32
N ARG A 34 12.98 8.95 17.23
CA ARG A 34 11.73 9.05 16.46
C ARG A 34 10.90 10.28 16.81
N ALA A 35 10.76 10.61 18.10
CA ALA A 35 10.00 11.79 18.52
C ALA A 35 10.60 13.12 18.03
N ALA A 36 11.94 13.22 17.95
CA ALA A 36 12.60 14.42 17.42
C ALA A 36 12.48 14.50 15.90
N VAL A 37 12.49 13.36 15.21
CA VAL A 37 12.30 13.25 13.77
C VAL A 37 10.85 13.58 13.40
N GLU A 38 9.88 12.95 14.05
CA GLU A 38 8.44 13.12 13.79
C GLU A 38 7.96 14.55 14.00
N LYS A 39 8.54 15.30 14.95
CA LYS A 39 8.25 16.75 15.14
C LYS A 39 8.54 17.62 13.92
N ARG A 40 9.29 17.10 12.95
CA ARG A 40 9.67 17.79 11.71
C ARG A 40 8.91 17.24 10.50
N MET A 41 7.89 16.41 10.72
CA MET A 41 7.06 15.80 9.70
C MET A 41 5.66 16.40 9.80
N PHE A 42 5.34 17.26 8.84
CA PHE A 42 4.15 18.09 8.85
C PHE A 42 3.20 17.65 7.75
N VAL A 43 1.93 17.44 8.11
CA VAL A 43 0.83 17.16 7.19
C VAL A 43 -0.27 18.17 7.45
N THR A 44 -0.76 18.83 6.41
CA THR A 44 -1.90 19.74 6.45
C THR A 44 -2.89 19.33 5.38
N THR A 45 -4.18 19.38 5.72
CA THR A 45 -5.26 18.96 4.83
C THR A 45 -6.36 20.00 4.69
N ASP A 46 -6.97 20.04 3.52
CA ASP A 46 -8.14 20.87 3.19
C ASP A 46 -9.18 20.02 2.44
N PRO A 47 -10.35 19.71 3.06
CA PRO A 47 -10.74 20.09 4.41
C PRO A 47 -9.86 19.44 5.49
N PRO A 48 -9.74 20.04 6.70
CA PRO A 48 -8.96 19.46 7.78
C PRO A 48 -9.47 18.07 8.19
N GLN A 49 -8.59 17.09 8.19
CA GLN A 49 -8.81 15.75 8.75
C GLN A 49 -7.69 15.42 9.73
N GLU A 50 -8.07 15.13 10.98
CA GLU A 50 -7.14 14.67 12.01
C GLU A 50 -6.50 13.34 11.59
N GLY A 51 -5.18 13.26 11.71
CA GLY A 51 -4.39 12.09 11.41
C GLY A 51 -3.18 11.97 12.33
N SER A 52 -2.57 10.79 12.31
CA SER A 52 -1.47 10.42 13.20
C SER A 52 -0.39 9.68 12.42
N TRP A 53 0.85 9.82 12.88
CA TRP A 53 1.98 9.04 12.38
C TRP A 53 2.04 7.68 13.05
N HIS A 54 2.47 6.66 12.34
CA HIS A 54 2.79 5.34 12.84
C HIS A 54 4.17 4.94 12.36
N TRP A 55 5.04 4.47 13.27
CA TRP A 55 6.35 3.95 12.90
C TRP A 55 6.30 2.42 12.77
N ASP A 56 6.14 1.91 11.54
CA ASP A 56 6.15 0.47 11.27
C ASP A 56 7.50 -0.17 11.64
N SER A 57 8.58 0.57 11.41
CA SER A 57 9.94 0.11 11.66
C SER A 57 10.89 1.28 11.89
N GLU A 58 12.19 1.00 11.98
CA GLU A 58 13.21 2.04 11.90
C GLU A 58 13.37 2.63 10.49
N GLN A 59 12.76 2.00 9.47
CA GLN A 59 12.92 2.37 8.05
C GLN A 59 11.72 3.13 7.49
N ALA A 60 10.60 3.20 8.20
CA ALA A 60 9.38 3.79 7.66
C ALA A 60 8.53 4.43 8.75
N ALA A 61 7.90 5.53 8.39
CA ALA A 61 6.78 6.11 9.12
C ALA A 61 5.64 6.45 8.14
N GLU A 62 4.42 6.08 8.51
CA GLU A 62 3.21 6.28 7.73
C GLU A 62 2.27 7.25 8.46
N TYR A 63 1.64 8.19 7.75
CA TYR A 63 0.57 9.03 8.28
C TYR A 63 -0.73 8.74 7.57
N ARG A 64 -1.80 8.59 8.35
CA ARG A 64 -3.15 8.58 7.81
C ARG A 64 -4.15 9.26 8.76
N PRO A 65 -5.28 9.75 8.23
CA PRO A 65 -6.45 10.07 9.02
C PRO A 65 -7.09 8.83 9.65
N ARG A 66 -8.01 9.05 10.59
CA ARG A 66 -8.77 7.99 11.25
C ARG A 66 -9.55 7.11 10.27
N GLU A 67 -10.31 7.77 9.40
CA GLU A 67 -11.06 7.19 8.28
C GLU A 67 -10.37 7.57 6.97
N GLN A 68 -10.68 6.90 5.86
CA GLN A 68 -10.15 7.27 4.54
C GLN A 68 -10.29 8.78 4.24
N TRP A 69 -9.38 9.30 3.44
CA TRP A 69 -9.44 10.71 3.03
C TRP A 69 -10.78 11.02 2.36
N ILE A 70 -11.32 12.20 2.67
CA ILE A 70 -12.52 12.71 2.01
C ILE A 70 -12.16 12.95 0.54
N PRO A 71 -12.98 12.47 -0.43
CA PRO A 71 -12.76 12.74 -1.84
C PRO A 71 -12.55 14.24 -2.13
N GLY A 72 -11.54 14.56 -2.94
CA GLY A 72 -11.18 15.95 -3.27
C GLY A 72 -10.27 16.64 -2.25
N THR A 73 -9.92 15.99 -1.13
CA THR A 73 -9.01 16.56 -0.12
C THR A 73 -7.66 16.94 -0.73
N LYS A 74 -7.19 18.14 -0.44
CA LYS A 74 -5.81 18.55 -0.73
C LYS A 74 -4.93 18.22 0.46
N ILE A 75 -3.78 17.61 0.20
CA ILE A 75 -2.79 17.25 1.22
C ILE A 75 -1.50 17.98 0.90
N THR A 76 -1.02 18.78 1.86
CA THR A 76 0.31 19.40 1.83
C THR A 76 1.18 18.74 2.88
N VAL A 77 2.31 18.19 2.43
CA VAL A 77 3.30 17.52 3.28
C VAL A 77 4.62 18.29 3.24
N ARG A 78 5.25 18.43 4.40
CA ARG A 78 6.65 18.87 4.53
C ARG A 78 7.40 17.97 5.50
N ILE A 79 8.49 17.40 5.03
CA ILE A 79 9.45 16.62 5.81
C ILE A 79 10.72 17.47 5.95
N GLY A 80 10.86 18.14 7.09
CA GLY A 80 11.87 19.16 7.36
C GLY A 80 13.16 18.59 7.96
N PHE A 81 13.94 17.83 7.18
CA PHE A 81 15.12 17.14 7.69
C PHE A 81 16.46 17.77 7.26
N GLY A 82 16.50 18.72 6.33
CA GLY A 82 17.73 19.22 5.73
C GLY A 82 18.77 19.67 6.76
N GLY A 83 19.92 18.99 6.79
CA GLY A 83 21.03 19.27 7.71
C GLY A 83 20.77 18.95 9.18
N LEU A 84 19.63 18.35 9.53
CA LEU A 84 19.24 18.11 10.92
C LEU A 84 19.50 16.67 11.35
N PRO A 85 19.85 16.44 12.64
CA PRO A 85 20.15 15.10 13.13
C PRO A 85 18.88 14.24 13.15
N LEU A 86 19.02 13.01 12.67
CA LEU A 86 17.98 11.97 12.64
C LEU A 86 18.18 10.89 13.72
N GLY A 87 19.28 10.97 14.48
CA GLY A 87 19.70 9.96 15.46
C GLY A 87 20.76 9.02 14.89
N GLY A 88 21.50 8.32 15.76
CA GLY A 88 22.54 7.36 15.34
C GLY A 88 23.68 7.98 14.52
N GLY A 89 23.94 9.28 14.65
CA GLY A 89 24.94 10.01 13.86
C GLY A 89 24.50 10.38 12.44
N ARG A 90 23.24 10.06 12.06
CA ARG A 90 22.67 10.40 10.75
C ARG A 90 22.12 11.82 10.72
N PHE A 91 22.18 12.42 9.54
CA PHE A 91 21.62 13.74 9.25
C PHE A 91 20.73 13.66 8.01
N GLY A 92 19.69 14.48 7.98
CA GLY A 92 18.88 14.63 6.78
C GLY A 92 19.65 15.35 5.69
N ASP A 93 19.46 14.89 4.47
CA ASP A 93 20.06 15.44 3.26
C ASP A 93 19.38 16.74 2.82
N GLN A 94 18.05 16.72 2.72
CA GLN A 94 17.24 17.85 2.29
C GLN A 94 15.83 17.79 2.87
N ASP A 95 15.14 18.93 2.82
CA ASP A 95 13.70 18.97 3.01
C ASP A 95 12.99 18.32 1.82
N ARG A 96 11.86 17.67 2.09
CA ARG A 96 10.96 17.13 1.05
C ARG A 96 9.57 17.71 1.23
N THR A 97 8.91 18.03 0.13
CA THR A 97 7.56 18.58 0.12
C THR A 97 6.72 17.91 -0.94
N ALA A 98 5.42 17.83 -0.72
CA ALA A 98 4.46 17.39 -1.71
C ALA A 98 3.11 18.08 -1.49
N ASN A 99 2.51 18.61 -2.55
CA ASN A 99 1.11 19.00 -2.61
C ASN A 99 0.37 18.05 -3.55
N VAL A 100 -0.62 17.35 -3.02
CA VAL A 100 -1.35 16.31 -3.74
C VAL A 100 -2.84 16.46 -3.54
N THR A 101 -3.61 15.84 -4.43
CA THR A 101 -5.08 15.83 -4.36
C THR A 101 -5.56 14.40 -4.20
N ILE A 102 -6.60 14.20 -3.40
CA ILE A 102 -7.32 12.93 -3.32
C ILE A 102 -8.40 12.92 -4.40
N ALA A 103 -8.51 11.82 -5.11
CA ALA A 103 -9.50 11.65 -6.17
C ALA A 103 -10.91 11.96 -5.67
N ASN A 104 -11.76 12.47 -6.57
CA ASN A 104 -13.17 12.76 -6.28
C ASN A 104 -14.06 11.50 -6.26
N ARG A 105 -13.47 10.34 -5.95
CA ARG A 105 -14.14 9.05 -5.80
C ARG A 105 -13.45 8.18 -4.76
N THR A 106 -14.20 7.35 -4.06
CA THR A 106 -13.65 6.23 -3.29
C THR A 106 -13.67 4.97 -4.16
N MET A 107 -12.60 4.18 -4.13
CA MET A 107 -12.55 2.86 -4.76
C MET A 107 -12.02 1.83 -3.76
N VAL A 108 -12.76 0.74 -3.61
CA VAL A 108 -12.42 -0.38 -2.71
C VAL A 108 -12.55 -1.68 -3.48
N LEU A 109 -11.48 -2.47 -3.50
CA LEU A 109 -11.44 -3.79 -4.11
C LEU A 109 -11.42 -4.83 -2.98
N LEU A 110 -12.49 -5.60 -2.84
CA LEU A 110 -12.60 -6.66 -1.84
C LEU A 110 -12.39 -8.02 -2.52
N ALA A 111 -11.24 -8.66 -2.27
CA ALA A 111 -10.96 -10.04 -2.64
C ALA A 111 -11.35 -10.98 -1.50
N ASP A 112 -12.38 -11.81 -1.74
CA ASP A 112 -12.88 -12.77 -0.77
C ASP A 112 -12.44 -14.19 -1.17
N ASN A 113 -11.67 -14.84 -0.30
CA ASN A 113 -11.20 -16.20 -0.54
C ASN A 113 -12.33 -17.24 -0.47
N ALA A 114 -13.39 -17.02 0.31
CA ALA A 114 -14.48 -17.98 0.43
C ALA A 114 -15.27 -18.11 -0.88
N THR A 115 -15.51 -16.98 -1.56
CA THR A 115 -16.25 -16.93 -2.83
C THR A 115 -15.35 -16.85 -4.05
N LYS A 116 -14.02 -16.74 -3.85
CA LYS A 116 -13.02 -16.57 -4.93
C LYS A 116 -13.39 -15.44 -5.88
N THR A 117 -13.90 -14.35 -5.31
CA THR A 117 -14.43 -13.21 -6.06
C THR A 117 -13.79 -11.91 -5.57
N MET A 118 -13.43 -11.04 -6.51
CA MET A 118 -13.12 -9.64 -6.24
C MET A 118 -14.35 -8.77 -6.52
N THR A 119 -14.86 -8.12 -5.49
CA THR A 119 -15.91 -7.11 -5.61
C THR A 119 -15.27 -5.74 -5.70
N VAL A 120 -15.54 -5.00 -6.77
CA VAL A 120 -15.06 -3.62 -6.93
C VAL A 120 -16.19 -2.66 -6.63
N SER A 121 -15.99 -1.78 -5.66
CA SER A 121 -16.97 -0.78 -5.25
C SER A 121 -16.43 0.62 -5.47
N GLN A 122 -17.21 1.45 -6.16
CA GLN A 122 -16.97 2.88 -6.31
C GLN A 122 -18.03 3.65 -5.52
N ASP A 123 -17.59 4.58 -4.67
CA ASP A 123 -18.49 5.43 -3.86
C ASP A 123 -19.53 4.61 -3.06
N GLY A 124 -19.10 3.44 -2.57
CA GLY A 124 -19.92 2.51 -1.80
C GLY A 124 -20.89 1.65 -2.62
N GLN A 125 -20.92 1.80 -3.95
CA GLN A 125 -21.74 0.99 -4.85
C GLN A 125 -20.88 -0.02 -5.59
N GLN A 126 -21.33 -1.28 -5.67
CA GLN A 126 -20.64 -2.29 -6.47
C GLN A 126 -20.75 -1.93 -7.95
N VAL A 127 -19.60 -1.80 -8.63
CA VAL A 127 -19.52 -1.48 -10.06
C VAL A 127 -19.04 -2.66 -10.90
N GLN A 128 -18.28 -3.59 -10.30
CA GLN A 128 -17.79 -4.81 -10.95
C GLN A 128 -17.68 -5.98 -9.98
N SER A 129 -17.62 -7.18 -10.54
CA SER A 129 -17.36 -8.43 -9.83
C SER A 129 -16.51 -9.34 -10.72
N PHE A 130 -15.35 -9.77 -10.24
CA PHE A 130 -14.44 -10.61 -11.00
C PHE A 130 -14.18 -11.95 -10.31
N PRO A 131 -14.23 -13.09 -11.03
CA PRO A 131 -13.65 -14.31 -10.53
C PRO A 131 -12.12 -14.11 -10.36
N ILE A 132 -11.58 -14.59 -9.24
CA ILE A 132 -10.15 -14.50 -8.91
C ILE A 132 -9.58 -15.85 -8.50
N SER A 133 -8.26 -15.98 -8.61
CA SER A 133 -7.50 -17.05 -7.97
C SER A 133 -6.40 -16.43 -7.09
N LEU A 134 -6.38 -16.76 -5.80
CA LEU A 134 -5.40 -16.25 -4.84
C LEU A 134 -4.21 -17.22 -4.71
N GLY A 135 -3.33 -16.95 -3.75
CA GLY A 135 -2.20 -17.79 -3.38
C GLY A 135 -2.62 -19.18 -2.91
N LYS A 136 -1.97 -20.22 -3.46
CA LYS A 136 -2.18 -21.62 -3.06
C LYS A 136 -1.77 -21.84 -1.61
N ALA A 137 -2.19 -22.97 -1.01
CA ALA A 137 -1.97 -23.23 0.42
C ALA A 137 -0.49 -23.18 0.89
N SER A 138 0.48 -23.45 0.00
CA SER A 138 1.91 -23.37 0.33
C SER A 138 2.48 -21.95 0.25
N THR A 139 1.77 -21.02 -0.42
CA THR A 139 2.13 -19.60 -0.60
C THR A 139 0.86 -18.73 -0.61
N PRO A 140 0.10 -18.72 0.50
CA PRO A 140 -1.18 -18.02 0.57
C PRO A 140 -1.02 -16.49 0.49
N SER A 141 -1.94 -15.82 -0.21
CA SER A 141 -1.99 -14.35 -0.28
C SER A 141 -2.13 -13.74 1.12
N SER A 142 -1.58 -12.55 1.32
CA SER A 142 -1.74 -11.81 2.58
C SER A 142 -3.19 -11.34 2.75
N TYR A 143 -3.84 -11.69 3.86
CA TYR A 143 -5.11 -11.09 4.29
C TYR A 143 -4.86 -9.80 5.07
N GLY A 144 -5.75 -8.82 4.88
CA GLY A 144 -5.68 -7.54 5.55
C GLY A 144 -6.15 -6.39 4.67
N ASN A 145 -6.00 -5.17 5.18
CA ASN A 145 -6.26 -3.94 4.44
C ASN A 145 -4.95 -3.37 3.89
N MET A 146 -4.83 -3.36 2.56
CA MET A 146 -3.67 -2.89 1.81
C MET A 146 -4.06 -1.69 0.94
N VAL A 147 -3.05 -1.04 0.37
CA VAL A 147 -3.22 0.07 -0.56
C VAL A 147 -2.51 -0.26 -1.85
N LEU A 148 -3.10 0.07 -3.00
CA LEU A 148 -2.43 -0.09 -4.30
C LEU A 148 -1.23 0.86 -4.38
N MET A 149 -0.03 0.31 -4.57
CA MET A 149 1.25 1.03 -4.39
C MET A 149 1.88 1.52 -5.69
N SER A 150 1.86 0.67 -6.71
CA SER A 150 2.39 0.97 -8.04
C SER A 150 1.62 0.19 -9.09
N ARG A 151 1.77 0.63 -10.33
CA ARG A 151 1.04 0.09 -11.46
C ARG A 151 1.96 0.07 -12.67
N GLU A 152 2.13 -1.10 -13.27
CA GLU A 152 2.94 -1.29 -14.47
C GLU A 152 2.13 -2.04 -15.53
N ARG A 153 2.08 -1.50 -16.75
CA ARG A 153 1.36 -2.16 -17.85
C ARG A 153 1.94 -3.54 -18.15
N THR A 154 3.26 -3.67 -18.10
CA THR A 154 3.97 -4.93 -18.27
C THR A 154 5.05 -5.00 -17.21
N SER A 155 5.18 -6.14 -16.52
CA SER A 155 6.22 -6.36 -15.51
C SER A 155 6.76 -7.78 -15.60
N ARG A 156 8.01 -7.98 -15.19
CA ARG A 156 8.65 -9.30 -15.17
C ARG A 156 8.82 -9.75 -13.73
N PHE A 157 8.14 -10.84 -13.36
CA PHE A 157 8.21 -11.42 -12.03
C PHE A 157 9.16 -12.61 -12.03
N ILE A 158 10.12 -12.58 -11.11
CA ILE A 158 11.14 -13.63 -10.97
C ILE A 158 11.14 -14.12 -9.52
N SER A 159 10.90 -15.40 -9.33
CA SER A 159 11.09 -16.12 -8.07
C SER A 159 12.14 -17.21 -8.24
N ARG A 160 13.03 -17.32 -7.26
CA ARG A 160 14.10 -18.33 -7.21
C ARG A 160 13.88 -19.35 -6.08
N THR A 161 12.67 -19.44 -5.56
CA THR A 161 12.32 -20.42 -4.53
C THR A 161 12.60 -21.85 -5.05
N PRO A 162 13.48 -22.63 -4.40
CA PRO A 162 13.77 -23.99 -4.86
C PRO A 162 12.51 -24.86 -4.94
N GLY A 163 12.28 -25.49 -6.10
CA GLY A 163 11.09 -26.31 -6.34
C GLY A 163 9.81 -25.54 -6.67
N ASP A 164 9.84 -24.20 -6.66
CA ASP A 164 8.69 -23.33 -6.96
C ASP A 164 9.11 -22.03 -7.65
N SER A 165 10.21 -22.08 -8.42
CA SER A 165 10.77 -20.94 -9.14
C SER A 165 9.95 -20.61 -10.38
N TYR A 166 9.85 -19.32 -10.70
CA TYR A 166 9.21 -18.85 -11.92
C TYR A 166 9.93 -17.61 -12.47
N ASP A 167 9.78 -17.40 -13.77
CA ASP A 167 10.23 -16.20 -14.48
C ASP A 167 9.18 -15.92 -15.56
N THR A 168 8.31 -14.93 -15.28
CA THR A 168 7.13 -14.67 -16.10
C THR A 168 6.98 -13.19 -16.37
N VAL A 169 6.54 -12.85 -17.57
CA VAL A 169 6.11 -11.50 -17.91
C VAL A 169 4.60 -11.45 -17.78
N VAL A 170 4.10 -10.51 -16.99
CA VAL A 170 2.68 -10.30 -16.74
C VAL A 170 2.23 -8.95 -17.26
N GLU A 171 0.95 -8.86 -17.63
CA GLU A 171 0.30 -7.61 -18.00
C GLU A 171 -0.55 -7.08 -16.83
N TYR A 172 -0.73 -5.76 -16.78
CA TYR A 172 -1.57 -5.04 -15.82
C TYR A 172 -1.18 -5.33 -14.36
N ALA A 173 0.12 -5.25 -14.06
CA ALA A 173 0.63 -5.47 -12.72
C ALA A 173 0.27 -4.29 -11.80
N GLU A 174 -0.38 -4.60 -10.67
CA GLU A 174 -0.83 -3.64 -9.67
C GLU A 174 -0.31 -4.09 -8.30
N ARG A 175 0.72 -3.41 -7.76
CA ARG A 175 1.48 -3.85 -6.58
C ARG A 175 0.76 -3.61 -5.28
N LEU A 176 0.74 -4.62 -4.40
CA LEU A 176 0.11 -4.57 -3.08
C LEU A 176 1.10 -4.61 -1.90
N THR A 177 2.24 -5.30 -2.07
CA THR A 177 3.21 -5.48 -0.99
C THR A 177 4.65 -5.32 -1.47
N TRP A 178 5.56 -5.00 -0.55
CA TRP A 178 7.00 -5.02 -0.85
C TRP A 178 7.51 -6.43 -1.16
N GLY A 179 6.92 -7.45 -0.53
CA GLY A 179 7.21 -8.88 -0.73
C GLY A 179 6.79 -9.44 -2.09
N GLY A 180 6.07 -8.66 -2.91
CA GLY A 180 5.80 -9.00 -4.30
C GLY A 180 4.44 -9.63 -4.56
N GLU A 181 3.42 -9.30 -3.77
CA GLU A 181 2.04 -9.60 -4.10
C GLU A 181 1.47 -8.50 -5.01
N TYR A 182 0.82 -8.92 -6.09
CA TYR A 182 0.22 -8.05 -7.10
C TYR A 182 -1.19 -8.54 -7.48
N ILE A 183 -2.01 -7.65 -8.02
CA ILE A 183 -3.12 -8.01 -8.90
C ILE A 183 -2.58 -7.96 -10.34
N HIS A 184 -2.88 -8.96 -11.18
CA HIS A 184 -2.44 -8.96 -12.58
C HIS A 184 -3.24 -9.90 -13.50
N ALA A 185 -3.06 -9.76 -14.81
CA ALA A 185 -3.57 -10.71 -15.79
C ALA A 185 -2.87 -12.07 -15.66
N ALA A 186 -3.66 -13.13 -15.65
CA ALA A 186 -3.20 -14.50 -15.50
C ALA A 186 -3.99 -15.46 -16.41
N PRO A 187 -3.86 -15.32 -17.75
CA PRO A 187 -4.59 -16.14 -18.72
C PRO A 187 -4.37 -17.66 -18.53
N TRP A 188 -3.25 -18.05 -17.93
CA TRP A 188 -2.92 -19.44 -17.62
C TRP A 188 -3.76 -20.06 -16.48
N SER A 189 -4.55 -19.26 -15.76
CA SER A 189 -5.33 -19.69 -14.59
C SER A 189 -6.82 -19.33 -14.68
N GLU A 190 -7.33 -18.99 -15.87
CA GLU A 190 -8.73 -18.58 -16.02
C GLU A 190 -9.71 -19.68 -15.60
N GLU A 191 -9.37 -20.96 -15.80
CA GLU A 191 -10.17 -22.10 -15.33
C GLU A 191 -10.17 -22.26 -13.80
N ASP A 192 -9.20 -21.68 -13.10
CA ASP A 192 -9.09 -21.73 -11.64
C ASP A 192 -9.82 -20.57 -10.96
N GLN A 193 -9.94 -19.43 -11.65
CA GLN A 193 -10.52 -18.20 -11.12
C GLN A 193 -12.01 -18.40 -10.79
N GLY A 194 -12.39 -18.07 -9.56
CA GLY A 194 -13.74 -18.36 -9.04
C GLY A 194 -13.88 -19.72 -8.37
N TYR A 195 -12.85 -20.58 -8.39
CA TYR A 195 -12.93 -21.95 -7.88
C TYR A 195 -11.80 -22.32 -6.92
N ARG A 196 -10.54 -22.12 -7.28
CA ARG A 196 -9.37 -22.57 -6.49
C ARG A 196 -8.18 -21.62 -6.58
N ASN A 197 -7.32 -21.68 -5.59
CA ASN A 197 -6.13 -20.83 -5.47
C ASN A 197 -4.90 -21.54 -6.04
N VAL A 198 -4.23 -20.92 -7.01
CA VAL A 198 -3.08 -21.51 -7.71
C VAL A 198 -1.86 -20.59 -7.80
N SER A 199 -1.99 -19.32 -7.40
CA SER A 199 -0.89 -18.36 -7.50
C SER A 199 0.14 -18.54 -6.38
N HIS A 200 1.21 -17.73 -6.41
CA HIS A 200 2.23 -17.65 -5.37
C HIS A 200 2.00 -16.51 -4.35
N GLY A 201 0.77 -16.00 -4.29
CA GLY A 201 0.38 -14.89 -3.41
C GLY A 201 -0.33 -13.77 -4.16
N CYS A 202 -0.10 -13.64 -5.47
CA CYS A 202 -0.82 -12.69 -6.31
C CYS A 202 -2.34 -12.98 -6.39
N ILE A 203 -3.10 -11.95 -6.78
CA ILE A 203 -4.50 -12.06 -7.13
C ILE A 203 -4.60 -12.13 -8.66
N ASN A 204 -4.85 -13.34 -9.15
CA ASN A 204 -4.96 -13.61 -10.59
C ASN A 204 -6.34 -13.20 -11.11
N LEU A 205 -6.36 -12.47 -12.22
CA LEU A 205 -7.55 -12.11 -12.98
C LEU A 205 -7.44 -12.58 -14.44
N SER A 206 -8.56 -12.72 -15.12
CA SER A 206 -8.58 -12.84 -16.58
C SER A 206 -7.95 -11.59 -17.20
N THR A 207 -7.44 -11.72 -18.43
CA THR A 207 -6.76 -10.59 -19.08
C THR A 207 -7.70 -9.38 -19.25
N GLY A 208 -8.97 -9.61 -19.58
CA GLY A 208 -9.98 -8.56 -19.71
C GLY A 208 -10.32 -7.89 -18.38
N ASN A 209 -10.45 -8.66 -17.31
CA ASN A 209 -10.75 -8.10 -15.98
C ASN A 209 -9.57 -7.30 -15.43
N ALA A 210 -8.34 -7.79 -15.61
CA ALA A 210 -7.14 -7.06 -15.22
C ALA A 210 -6.97 -5.75 -16.01
N ALA A 211 -7.27 -5.77 -17.32
CA ALA A 211 -7.26 -4.56 -18.15
C ALA A 211 -8.28 -3.52 -17.65
N TRP A 212 -9.52 -3.96 -17.39
CA TRP A 212 -10.55 -3.07 -16.85
C TRP A 212 -10.13 -2.51 -15.50
N LEU A 213 -9.60 -3.35 -14.61
CA LEU A 213 -9.19 -2.91 -13.28
C LEU A 213 -8.07 -1.87 -13.37
N TYR A 214 -7.05 -2.14 -14.18
CA TYR A 214 -5.97 -1.20 -14.44
C TYR A 214 -6.49 0.13 -15.00
N GLU A 215 -7.47 0.12 -15.89
CA GLU A 215 -8.03 1.38 -16.42
C GLU A 215 -8.82 2.19 -15.39
N ASN A 216 -9.36 1.54 -14.35
CA ASN A 216 -10.30 2.16 -13.41
C ASN A 216 -9.76 2.35 -11.98
N SER A 217 -8.71 1.65 -11.57
CA SER A 217 -8.02 1.79 -10.29
C SER A 217 -6.93 2.86 -10.32
N MET A 218 -6.39 3.24 -9.17
CA MET A 218 -5.19 4.08 -9.08
C MET A 218 -4.41 3.84 -7.79
N VAL A 219 -3.14 4.26 -7.79
CA VAL A 219 -2.31 4.26 -6.58
C VAL A 219 -3.05 5.02 -5.47
N GLY A 220 -3.10 4.43 -4.27
CA GLY A 220 -3.88 4.95 -3.15
C GLY A 220 -5.30 4.39 -3.02
N ASP A 221 -5.77 3.55 -3.95
CA ASP A 221 -7.04 2.84 -3.77
C ASP A 221 -6.90 1.70 -2.74
N MET A 222 -7.98 1.41 -2.02
CA MET A 222 -8.00 0.42 -0.94
C MET A 222 -8.22 -0.99 -1.49
N ILE A 223 -7.40 -1.93 -1.03
CA ILE A 223 -7.48 -3.35 -1.36
C ILE A 223 -7.69 -4.13 -0.07
N ILE A 224 -8.77 -4.90 0.01
CA ILE A 224 -9.10 -5.71 1.18
C ILE A 224 -9.04 -7.17 0.75
N VAL A 225 -8.20 -7.97 1.39
CA VAL A 225 -8.15 -9.42 1.20
C VAL A 225 -8.66 -10.11 2.46
N ARG A 226 -9.58 -11.06 2.30
CA ARG A 226 -10.18 -11.79 3.43
C ARG A 226 -10.11 -13.29 3.26
N GLY A 227 -9.95 -13.98 4.40
CA GLY A 227 -10.17 -15.42 4.50
C GLY A 227 -9.02 -16.27 3.97
N THR A 228 -7.81 -15.74 3.80
CA THR A 228 -6.60 -16.52 3.58
C THR A 228 -5.87 -16.78 4.90
N GLU A 229 -4.89 -17.69 4.87
CA GLU A 229 -4.20 -18.21 6.05
C GLU A 229 -3.02 -17.33 6.51
N ASN A 230 -2.59 -16.37 5.70
CA ASN A 230 -1.41 -15.55 5.93
C ASN A 230 -1.78 -14.11 6.25
N LYS A 231 -1.48 -13.66 7.47
CA LYS A 231 -1.75 -12.27 7.88
C LYS A 231 -0.76 -11.33 7.23
N LEU A 232 -1.24 -10.19 6.74
CA LEU A 232 -0.39 -9.09 6.29
C LEU A 232 0.63 -8.71 7.37
N ALA A 233 1.91 -8.82 7.03
CA ALA A 233 2.99 -8.39 7.90
C ALA A 233 3.09 -6.86 7.88
N GLN A 234 3.12 -6.23 9.05
CA GLN A 234 3.32 -4.78 9.14
C GLN A 234 4.67 -4.37 8.53
N GLY A 235 4.68 -3.28 7.77
CA GLY A 235 5.83 -2.83 6.98
C GLY A 235 6.05 -3.59 5.66
N ASN A 236 5.20 -4.56 5.29
CA ASN A 236 5.24 -5.24 4.00
C ASN A 236 4.41 -4.50 2.92
N GLY A 237 4.64 -3.20 2.78
CA GLY A 237 3.88 -2.32 1.89
C GLY A 237 3.42 -1.11 2.66
N TRP A 238 2.29 -0.54 2.27
CA TRP A 238 1.58 0.50 3.01
C TRP A 238 0.50 -0.15 3.88
N THR A 239 0.87 -0.51 5.11
CA THR A 239 0.09 -1.43 5.95
C THR A 239 -0.67 -0.75 7.08
N VAL A 240 -0.57 0.58 7.20
CA VAL A 240 -1.17 1.37 8.28
C VAL A 240 -2.71 1.26 8.36
N TRP A 241 -3.38 0.81 7.29
CA TRP A 241 -4.82 0.56 7.25
C TRP A 241 -5.25 -0.80 7.82
N ASP A 242 -4.32 -1.73 7.99
CA ASP A 242 -4.57 -3.01 8.68
C ASP A 242 -4.54 -2.84 10.21
N LEU A 243 -4.12 -1.67 10.69
CA LEU A 243 -4.12 -1.29 12.09
C LEU A 243 -5.40 -0.54 12.48
N SER A 244 -5.89 -0.78 13.70
CA SER A 244 -6.91 0.08 14.30
C SER A 244 -6.37 1.49 14.51
N TRP A 245 -7.26 2.48 14.61
CA TRP A 245 -6.86 3.86 14.89
C TRP A 245 -6.01 3.97 16.18
N ASP A 246 -6.40 3.25 17.23
CA ASP A 246 -5.65 3.26 18.50
C ASP A 246 -4.24 2.67 18.33
N GLN A 247 -4.07 1.66 17.47
CA GLN A 247 -2.75 1.11 17.15
C GLN A 247 -1.89 2.10 16.35
N VAL A 248 -2.50 2.87 15.43
CA VAL A 248 -1.81 3.94 14.70
C VAL A 248 -1.28 4.98 15.68
N VAL A 249 -2.16 5.56 16.52
CA VAL A 249 -1.79 6.56 17.53
C VAL A 249 -0.78 6.01 18.54
N ALA A 250 -0.90 4.73 18.92
CA ALA A 250 0.06 4.08 19.81
C ALA A 250 1.44 3.86 19.16
N GLY A 251 1.53 3.83 17.83
CA GLY A 251 2.79 3.77 17.10
C GLY A 251 3.42 5.13 16.80
N SER A 252 2.70 6.23 17.00
CA SER A 252 3.27 7.59 16.97
C SER A 252 4.31 7.76 18.09
N ALA A 253 5.45 8.34 17.76
CA ALA A 253 6.43 8.74 18.77
C ALA A 253 5.99 10.00 19.54
N LEU A 254 4.99 10.72 19.05
CA LEU A 254 4.36 11.87 19.70
C LEU A 254 3.01 11.55 20.37
N ARG A 255 2.51 10.32 20.22
CA ARG A 255 1.22 9.85 20.79
C ARG A 255 0.03 10.70 20.35
N LYS A 256 0.05 11.20 19.11
CA LYS A 256 -1.01 12.02 18.52
C LYS A 256 -1.11 11.78 17.04
#